data_AF-A0A1H2HVJ4-F1
#
_entry.id   AF-A0A1H2HVJ4-F1
#
_cell.length_a   1.000
_cell.length_b   1.000
_cell.length_c   1.000
_cell.angle_alpha   90.00
_cell.angle_beta   90.00
_cell.angle_gamma   90.00
#
_symmetry.space_group_name_H-M   'P 1'
#
loop_
_entity.id
_entity.type
_entity.pdbx_description
1 polymer ?
#
loop_
_entity_poly.entity_id
_entity_poly.type
_entity_poly.pdbx_seq_one_letter_code
_entity_poly.pdbx_strand_id
1 'polypeptide(L)'
;MTRTPVRLFLLCWFCLLAACASTPNHFQPSAPSAADRGLVYLYRPEASNPGMQPLRFSYPVVMVDGRSVGILEFDKYFPVELAAGQHSILVTGGVAPAKWENLPDIQQQFNLAPGEVKYLKLDVQFQLDDMTFGDSSAKYSIFLTPMDSDSAIPEIRTTELRSF
;
A
#
# COMPACT_ATOMS: atom_id res chain seq x y z
N MET A 1 -40.11 54.47 -9.68
CA MET A 1 -38.68 54.23 -9.39
C MET A 1 -38.56 53.62 -8.00
N THR A 2 -38.43 52.30 -7.90
CA THR A 2 -37.92 51.62 -6.70
C THR A 2 -37.21 50.34 -7.15
N ARG A 3 -35.93 50.26 -6.79
CA ARG A 3 -34.96 49.27 -7.25
C ARG A 3 -35.16 47.94 -6.51
N THR A 4 -35.04 46.86 -7.26
CA THR A 4 -34.90 45.46 -6.82
C THR A 4 -33.86 45.26 -5.73
N PRO A 5 -34.06 44.25 -4.86
CA PRO A 5 -32.92 43.51 -4.32
C PRO A 5 -33.12 41.98 -4.45
N VAL A 6 -33.48 41.48 -5.63
CA VAL A 6 -33.57 40.03 -5.89
C VAL A 6 -32.18 39.39 -6.05
N ARG A 7 -31.11 40.19 -6.19
CA ARG A 7 -29.74 39.68 -6.41
C ARG A 7 -29.01 39.19 -5.16
N LEU A 8 -29.51 39.46 -3.95
CA LEU A 8 -28.78 39.12 -2.72
C LEU A 8 -29.02 37.68 -2.24
N PHE A 9 -30.10 37.03 -2.69
CA PHE A 9 -30.44 35.67 -2.25
C PHE A 9 -29.70 34.56 -3.01
N LEU A 10 -29.14 34.87 -4.19
CA LEU A 10 -28.42 33.91 -5.04
C LEU A 10 -26.93 33.77 -4.66
N LEU A 11 -26.37 34.68 -3.87
CA LEU A 11 -24.95 34.63 -3.49
C LEU A 11 -24.69 33.75 -2.26
N CYS A 12 -25.70 33.48 -1.43
CA CYS A 12 -25.55 32.66 -0.23
C CYS A 12 -25.56 31.15 -0.52
N TRP A 13 -26.07 30.73 -1.69
CA TRP A 13 -26.14 29.31 -2.06
C TRP A 13 -24.79 28.75 -2.52
N PHE A 14 -23.87 29.60 -3.01
CA PHE A 14 -22.58 29.15 -3.54
C PHE A 14 -21.46 29.01 -2.48
N CYS A 15 -21.66 29.50 -1.26
CA CYS A 15 -20.61 29.49 -0.22
C CYS A 15 -20.63 28.26 0.70
N LEU A 16 -21.59 27.35 0.56
CA LEU A 16 -21.70 26.15 1.42
C LEU A 16 -21.04 24.89 0.83
N LEU A 17 -20.47 24.96 -0.38
CA LEU A 17 -19.78 23.83 -1.02
C LEU A 17 -18.26 23.88 -0.89
N ALA A 18 -17.70 24.88 -0.22
CA ALA A 18 -16.33 24.83 0.28
C ALA A 18 -16.29 23.96 1.55
N ALA A 19 -16.69 22.69 1.42
CA ALA A 19 -16.27 21.67 2.35
C ALA A 19 -14.75 21.60 2.22
N CYS A 20 -14.06 22.24 3.16
CA CYS A 20 -12.66 22.00 3.41
C CYS A 20 -12.48 20.49 3.55
N ALA A 21 -11.97 19.84 2.51
CA ALA A 21 -11.40 18.51 2.64
C ALA A 21 -10.15 18.68 3.51
N SER A 22 -10.36 18.68 4.82
CA SER A 22 -9.30 18.43 5.78
C SER A 22 -8.84 17.01 5.51
N THR A 23 -7.85 16.85 4.63
CA THR A 23 -7.16 15.58 4.47
C THR A 23 -6.61 15.24 5.85
N PRO A 24 -7.10 14.19 6.50
CA PRO A 24 -6.58 13.81 7.78
C PRO A 24 -5.08 13.55 7.63
N ASN A 25 -4.29 13.93 8.63
CA ASN A 25 -2.86 13.64 8.69
C ASN A 25 -2.57 12.14 8.98
N HIS A 26 -3.47 11.25 8.56
CA HIS A 26 -3.39 9.81 8.75
C HIS A 26 -3.93 9.10 7.52
N PHE A 27 -3.38 7.93 7.21
CA PHE A 27 -3.83 7.11 6.09
C PHE A 27 -5.34 6.87 6.14
N GLN A 28 -6.00 7.07 5.00
CA GLN A 28 -7.36 6.65 4.74
C GLN A 28 -7.40 5.95 3.38
N PRO A 29 -8.03 4.77 3.28
CA PRO A 29 -8.16 4.09 2.00
C PRO A 29 -9.06 4.89 1.07
N SER A 30 -8.58 5.09 -0.16
CA SER A 30 -9.34 5.69 -1.24
C SER A 30 -10.33 4.67 -1.81
N ALA A 31 -11.46 5.16 -2.32
CA ALA A 31 -12.30 4.35 -3.19
C ALA A 31 -11.63 4.16 -4.57
N PRO A 32 -11.88 3.05 -5.28
CA PRO A 32 -11.50 2.91 -6.68
C PRO A 32 -12.10 4.05 -7.53
N SER A 33 -11.40 4.45 -8.59
CA SER A 33 -11.83 5.57 -9.45
C SER A 33 -13.04 5.23 -10.33
N ALA A 34 -13.28 3.94 -10.56
CA ALA A 34 -14.39 3.42 -11.35
C ALA A 34 -15.03 2.17 -10.72
N ALA A 35 -16.33 1.95 -11.01
CA ALA A 35 -17.13 0.89 -10.40
C ALA A 35 -16.72 -0.53 -10.84
N ASP A 36 -16.08 -0.68 -12.00
CA ASP A 36 -15.57 -1.94 -12.55
C ASP A 36 -14.12 -2.24 -12.14
N ARG A 37 -13.56 -1.41 -11.26
CA ARG A 37 -12.19 -1.50 -10.77
C ARG A 37 -12.16 -1.79 -9.28
N GLY A 38 -11.04 -2.32 -8.81
CA GLY A 38 -10.70 -2.39 -7.40
C GLY A 38 -9.36 -1.72 -7.13
N LEU A 39 -9.07 -1.52 -5.86
CA LEU A 39 -7.84 -0.90 -5.38
C LEU A 39 -7.07 -1.88 -4.49
N VAL A 40 -5.80 -2.08 -4.77
CA VAL A 40 -4.92 -2.93 -3.95
C VAL A 40 -3.87 -2.05 -3.29
N TYR A 41 -3.86 -2.02 -1.97
CA TYR A 41 -2.78 -1.43 -1.19
C TYR A 41 -1.69 -2.47 -0.96
N LEU A 42 -0.51 -2.19 -1.50
CA LEU A 42 0.71 -2.94 -1.24
C LEU A 42 1.50 -2.20 -0.20
N TYR A 43 1.87 -2.88 0.89
CA TYR A 43 2.56 -2.21 1.99
C TYR A 43 3.54 -3.14 2.70
N ARG A 44 4.56 -2.53 3.30
CA ARG A 44 5.59 -3.21 4.08
C ARG A 44 5.83 -2.42 5.37
N PRO A 45 5.23 -2.82 6.49
CA PRO A 45 5.44 -2.14 7.75
C PRO A 45 6.77 -2.54 8.40
N GLU A 46 7.09 -1.93 9.53
CA GLU A 46 8.16 -2.39 10.41
C GLU A 46 7.93 -3.84 10.89
N ALA A 47 9.03 -4.56 11.09
CA ALA A 47 9.02 -5.86 11.75
C ALA A 47 8.66 -5.69 13.22
N SER A 48 7.97 -6.68 13.80
CA SER A 48 7.62 -6.70 15.21
C SER A 48 8.78 -7.20 16.10
N ASN A 49 9.84 -7.74 15.48
CA ASN A 49 11.04 -8.17 16.18
C ASN A 49 11.76 -6.97 16.84
N PRO A 50 12.35 -7.15 18.04
CA PRO A 50 13.11 -6.09 18.68
C PRO A 50 14.43 -5.80 17.95
N GLY A 51 14.87 -4.54 18.00
CA GLY A 51 16.20 -4.12 17.53
C GLY A 51 16.18 -3.45 16.15
N MET A 52 17.22 -3.70 15.35
CA MET A 52 17.31 -3.17 13.99
C MET A 52 16.26 -3.82 13.10
N GLN A 53 15.79 -3.10 12.08
CA GLN A 53 14.76 -3.59 11.17
C GLN A 53 15.35 -4.49 10.06
N PRO A 54 14.75 -5.67 9.78
CA PRO A 54 15.27 -6.59 8.78
C PRO A 54 15.14 -6.01 7.39
N LEU A 55 16.19 -6.19 6.58
CA LEU A 55 16.20 -5.82 5.16
C LEU A 55 15.81 -4.36 4.91
N ARG A 56 16.14 -3.45 5.84
CA ARG A 56 15.71 -2.04 5.81
C ARG A 56 16.07 -1.31 4.50
N PHE A 57 17.23 -1.63 3.94
CA PHE A 57 17.72 -1.01 2.69
C PHE A 57 17.54 -1.91 1.46
N SER A 58 16.95 -3.09 1.64
CA SER A 58 16.63 -4.03 0.58
C SER A 58 15.16 -3.89 0.21
N TYR A 59 14.84 -3.92 -1.07
CA TYR A 59 13.48 -3.71 -1.56
C TYR A 59 13.21 -4.49 -2.85
N PRO A 60 12.07 -5.19 -2.96
CA PRO A 60 11.67 -5.86 -4.18
C PRO A 60 10.93 -4.90 -5.10
N VAL A 61 10.81 -5.33 -6.36
CA VAL A 61 9.82 -4.78 -7.27
C VAL A 61 8.57 -5.64 -7.22
N VAL A 62 7.41 -4.99 -7.19
CA VAL A 62 6.12 -5.64 -7.33
C VAL A 62 5.68 -5.54 -8.78
N MET A 63 5.33 -6.69 -9.33
CA MET A 63 4.73 -6.82 -10.65
C MET A 63 3.31 -7.38 -10.50
N VAL A 64 2.37 -6.81 -11.24
CA VAL A 64 1.00 -7.33 -11.36
C VAL A 64 0.76 -7.63 -12.83
N ASP A 65 0.31 -8.85 -13.14
CA ASP A 65 0.08 -9.35 -14.51
C ASP A 65 1.28 -9.12 -15.44
N GLY A 66 2.48 -9.36 -14.91
CA GLY A 66 3.74 -9.21 -15.64
C GLY A 66 4.19 -7.76 -15.86
N ARG A 67 3.51 -6.77 -15.26
CA ARG A 67 3.87 -5.34 -15.36
C ARG A 67 4.37 -4.83 -14.02
N SER A 68 5.50 -4.14 -14.01
CA SER A 68 5.99 -3.46 -12.80
C SER A 68 4.98 -2.39 -12.37
N VAL A 69 4.52 -2.48 -11.13
CA VAL A 69 3.64 -1.49 -10.49
C VAL A 69 4.39 -0.64 -9.46
N GLY A 70 5.62 -1.06 -9.12
CA GLY A 70 6.67 -0.24 -8.51
C GLY A 70 7.45 -0.96 -7.41
N ILE A 71 8.26 -0.21 -6.68
CA ILE A 71 9.18 -0.71 -5.64
C ILE A 71 8.47 -0.67 -4.28
N LEU A 72 8.63 -1.72 -3.47
CA LEU A 72 8.08 -1.81 -2.12
C LEU A 72 9.19 -1.68 -1.06
N GLU A 73 9.57 -0.45 -0.78
CA GLU A 73 10.59 -0.15 0.24
C GLU A 73 10.12 -0.47 1.66
N PHE A 74 11.07 -0.54 2.59
CA PHE A 74 10.78 -0.63 4.02
C PHE A 74 9.95 0.57 4.49
N ASP A 75 8.94 0.29 5.32
CA ASP A 75 8.06 1.29 5.93
C ASP A 75 7.29 2.16 4.93
N LYS A 76 7.00 1.58 3.76
CA LYS A 76 6.26 2.23 2.68
C LYS A 76 5.00 1.47 2.29
N TYR A 77 4.07 2.22 1.70
CA TYR A 77 2.92 1.67 1.00
C TYR A 77 2.68 2.37 -0.35
N PHE A 78 1.91 1.73 -1.23
CA PHE A 78 1.31 2.39 -2.38
C PHE A 78 0.04 1.67 -2.86
N PRO A 79 -0.92 2.41 -3.42
CA PRO A 79 -2.09 1.83 -4.07
C PRO A 79 -1.79 1.43 -5.52
N VAL A 80 -2.45 0.38 -6.00
CA VAL A 80 -2.52 -0.03 -7.40
C VAL A 80 -3.97 -0.26 -7.75
N GLU A 81 -4.47 0.46 -8.74
CA GLU A 81 -5.83 0.28 -9.21
C GLU A 81 -5.87 -0.71 -10.36
N LEU A 82 -6.73 -1.73 -10.26
CA LEU A 82 -6.81 -2.84 -11.21
C LEU A 82 -8.27 -3.02 -11.67
N ALA A 83 -8.46 -3.68 -12.82
CA ALA A 83 -9.80 -4.12 -13.20
C ALA A 83 -10.32 -5.16 -12.19
N ALA A 84 -11.63 -5.35 -12.09
CA ALA A 84 -12.15 -6.50 -11.36
C ALA A 84 -11.79 -7.81 -12.09
N GLY A 85 -11.42 -8.84 -11.34
CA GLY A 85 -11.05 -10.15 -11.88
C GLY A 85 -9.92 -10.83 -11.13
N GLN A 86 -9.36 -11.86 -11.75
CA GLN A 86 -8.19 -12.58 -11.24
C GLN A 86 -6.91 -11.91 -11.73
N HIS A 87 -5.97 -11.71 -10.81
CA HIS A 87 -4.67 -11.11 -11.08
C HIS A 87 -3.55 -12.00 -10.54
N SER A 88 -2.40 -11.93 -11.20
CA SER A 88 -1.15 -12.49 -10.71
C SER A 88 -0.30 -11.39 -10.08
N ILE A 89 0.37 -11.70 -8.98
CA ILE A 89 1.35 -10.82 -8.35
C ILE A 89 2.68 -11.54 -8.19
N LEU A 90 3.76 -10.82 -8.49
CA LEU A 90 5.14 -11.25 -8.29
C LEU A 90 5.88 -10.17 -7.52
N VAL A 91 6.44 -10.54 -6.37
CA VAL A 91 7.38 -9.73 -5.59
C VAL A 91 8.76 -10.31 -5.85
N THR A 92 9.64 -9.55 -6.50
CA THR A 92 10.88 -10.11 -7.06
C THR A 92 12.09 -9.19 -6.92
N GLY A 93 13.27 -9.83 -6.82
CA GLY A 93 14.58 -9.20 -7.01
C GLY A 93 15.15 -9.30 -8.41
N GLY A 94 14.48 -10.02 -9.31
CA GLY A 94 14.98 -10.40 -10.64
C GLY A 94 14.95 -9.29 -11.70
N VAL A 95 14.74 -8.03 -11.32
CA VAL A 95 14.66 -6.89 -12.24
C VAL A 95 15.54 -5.73 -11.78
N ALA A 96 16.10 -4.98 -12.74
CA ALA A 96 17.14 -3.99 -12.49
C ALA A 96 16.87 -2.95 -11.38
N PRO A 97 15.64 -2.42 -11.17
CA PRO A 97 15.44 -1.45 -10.10
C PRO A 97 15.30 -2.08 -8.71
N ALA A 98 15.28 -3.41 -8.57
CA ALA A 98 15.17 -4.06 -7.26
C ALA A 98 16.53 -4.11 -6.53
N LYS A 99 16.49 -4.02 -5.19
CA LYS A 99 17.60 -4.35 -4.30
C LYS A 99 17.15 -5.48 -3.37
N TRP A 100 16.83 -6.63 -3.94
CA TRP A 100 16.27 -7.79 -3.24
C TRP A 100 17.12 -9.04 -3.53
N GLU A 101 18.39 -8.94 -3.17
CA GLU A 101 19.41 -9.91 -3.56
C GLU A 101 19.40 -11.14 -2.66
N ASN A 102 19.53 -12.33 -3.26
CA ASN A 102 19.57 -13.63 -2.58
C ASN A 102 18.33 -13.94 -1.72
N LEU A 103 17.21 -13.26 -2.01
CA LEU A 103 15.91 -13.51 -1.39
C LEU A 103 14.98 -14.16 -2.42
N PRO A 104 14.10 -15.07 -1.98
CA PRO A 104 13.19 -15.75 -2.90
C PRO A 104 12.16 -14.79 -3.48
N ASP A 105 11.78 -15.07 -4.72
CA ASP A 105 10.62 -14.45 -5.35
C ASP A 105 9.34 -15.01 -4.73
N ILE A 106 8.32 -14.15 -4.61
CA ILE A 106 6.99 -14.55 -4.13
C ILE A 106 6.00 -14.36 -5.26
N GLN A 107 5.40 -15.45 -5.72
CA GLN A 107 4.37 -15.43 -6.76
C GLN A 107 3.05 -15.96 -6.20
N GLN A 108 1.98 -15.19 -6.39
CA GLN A 108 0.63 -15.55 -5.95
C GLN A 108 -0.42 -15.11 -6.97
N GLN A 109 -1.65 -15.59 -6.79
CA GLN A 109 -2.83 -15.10 -7.49
C GLN A 109 -3.83 -14.57 -6.48
N PHE A 110 -4.59 -13.55 -6.86
CA PHE A 110 -5.69 -13.03 -6.05
C PHE A 110 -6.85 -12.61 -6.95
N ASN A 111 -8.06 -12.63 -6.38
CA ASN A 111 -9.26 -12.11 -7.03
C ASN A 111 -9.60 -10.75 -6.45
N LEU A 112 -10.08 -9.85 -7.30
CA LEU A 112 -10.51 -8.52 -6.94
C LEU A 112 -11.94 -8.29 -7.45
N ALA A 113 -12.88 -8.06 -6.54
CA ALA A 113 -14.25 -7.75 -6.88
C ALA A 113 -14.39 -6.27 -7.32
N PRO A 114 -15.43 -5.93 -8.11
CA PRO A 114 -15.72 -4.54 -8.46
C PRO A 114 -15.96 -3.70 -7.21
N GLY A 115 -15.28 -2.55 -7.10
CA GLY A 115 -15.34 -1.67 -5.94
C GLY A 115 -14.54 -2.14 -4.72
N GLU A 116 -13.86 -3.30 -4.77
CA GLU A 116 -13.12 -3.84 -3.63
C GLU A 116 -11.85 -3.03 -3.34
N VAL A 117 -11.58 -2.80 -2.05
CA VAL A 117 -10.28 -2.36 -1.55
C VAL A 117 -9.62 -3.54 -0.85
N LYS A 118 -8.48 -4.00 -1.38
CA LYS A 118 -7.71 -5.13 -0.85
C LYS A 118 -6.38 -4.64 -0.29
N TYR A 119 -5.87 -5.32 0.73
CA TYR A 119 -4.59 -5.01 1.36
C TYR A 119 -3.68 -6.23 1.28
N LEU A 120 -2.46 -6.04 0.79
CA LEU A 120 -1.42 -7.07 0.69
C LEU A 120 -0.18 -6.59 1.44
N LYS A 121 0.14 -7.29 2.53
CA LYS A 121 1.30 -7.03 3.38
C LYS A 121 2.48 -7.86 2.90
N LEU A 122 3.60 -7.20 2.57
CA LEU A 122 4.89 -7.87 2.52
C LEU A 122 5.45 -7.92 3.94
N ASP A 123 5.24 -9.04 4.62
CA ASP A 123 5.71 -9.27 5.97
C ASP A 123 7.15 -9.77 5.95
N VAL A 124 8.06 -9.03 6.59
CA VAL A 124 9.49 -9.32 6.63
C VAL A 124 9.93 -9.31 8.08
N GLN A 125 10.24 -10.48 8.62
CA GLN A 125 10.64 -10.65 10.02
C GLN A 125 11.99 -11.39 10.08
N PHE A 126 12.75 -11.16 11.15
CA PHE A 126 13.87 -12.04 11.48
C PHE A 126 13.35 -13.39 11.98
N GLN A 127 13.98 -14.47 11.53
CA GLN A 127 13.70 -15.81 12.04
C GLN A 127 14.60 -16.10 13.24
N LEU A 128 14.30 -15.45 14.36
CA LEU A 128 15.18 -15.44 15.55
C LEU A 128 15.38 -16.83 16.16
N ASP A 129 14.36 -17.69 16.12
CA ASP A 129 14.43 -19.06 16.67
C ASP A 129 15.44 -19.96 15.93
N ASP A 130 15.75 -19.62 14.67
CA ASP A 130 16.68 -20.38 13.82
C ASP A 130 18.08 -19.77 13.77
N MET A 131 18.33 -18.69 14.51
CA MET A 131 19.62 -18.01 14.55
C MET A 131 20.44 -18.50 15.74
N THR A 132 21.59 -19.13 15.49
CA THR A 132 22.54 -19.54 16.53
C THR A 132 23.68 -18.53 16.65
N PHE A 133 24.23 -18.37 17.86
CA PHE A 133 25.45 -17.58 18.06
C PHE A 133 26.60 -18.17 17.22
N GLY A 134 26.98 -17.48 16.14
CA GLY A 134 27.99 -17.94 15.17
C GLY A 134 27.50 -18.02 13.73
N ASP A 135 26.19 -17.86 13.47
CA ASP A 135 25.68 -17.78 12.10
C ASP A 135 26.30 -16.59 11.35
N SER A 136 26.77 -16.84 10.13
CA SER A 136 27.45 -15.85 9.29
C SER A 136 26.48 -14.87 8.61
N SER A 137 25.19 -15.17 8.60
CA SER A 137 24.15 -14.33 8.01
C SER A 137 22.84 -14.41 8.80
N ALA A 138 22.05 -13.35 8.72
CA ALA A 138 20.71 -13.33 9.28
C ALA A 138 19.73 -14.17 8.44
N LYS A 139 18.74 -14.77 9.11
CA LYS A 139 17.64 -15.51 8.48
C LYS A 139 16.35 -14.72 8.57
N TYR A 140 15.50 -14.85 7.56
CA TYR A 140 14.28 -14.06 7.44
C TYR A 140 13.08 -14.95 7.09
N SER A 141 11.93 -14.62 7.66
CA SER A 141 10.64 -15.08 7.17
C SER A 141 9.99 -13.98 6.34
N ILE A 142 9.65 -14.28 5.08
CA ILE A 142 9.15 -13.29 4.12
C ILE A 142 7.88 -13.85 3.47
N PHE A 143 6.76 -13.16 3.64
CA PHE A 143 5.47 -13.57 3.09
C PHE A 143 4.72 -12.39 2.49
N LEU A 144 3.96 -12.65 1.42
CA LEU A 144 2.92 -11.74 0.95
C LEU A 144 1.57 -12.25 1.47
N THR A 145 0.95 -11.48 2.36
CA THR A 145 -0.24 -11.91 3.09
C THR A 145 -1.42 -10.99 2.79
N PRO A 146 -2.57 -11.52 2.35
CA PRO A 146 -3.81 -10.76 2.30
C PRO A 146 -4.29 -10.40 3.71
N MET A 147 -4.61 -9.12 3.90
CA MET A 147 -5.02 -8.59 5.20
C MET A 147 -6.44 -8.04 5.12
N ASP A 148 -7.18 -8.18 6.21
CA ASP A 148 -8.45 -7.47 6.40
C ASP A 148 -8.20 -5.98 6.68
N SER A 149 -9.23 -5.16 6.51
CA SER A 149 -9.13 -3.71 6.68
C SER A 149 -8.79 -3.30 8.11
N ASP A 150 -9.32 -4.01 9.11
CA ASP A 150 -9.21 -3.63 10.52
C ASP A 150 -7.77 -3.84 11.02
N SER A 151 -7.08 -4.84 10.46
CA SER A 151 -5.65 -5.09 10.69
C SER A 151 -4.75 -4.20 9.81
N ALA A 152 -5.09 -4.02 8.53
CA ALA A 152 -4.21 -3.33 7.59
C ALA A 152 -4.16 -1.81 7.79
N ILE A 153 -5.30 -1.17 8.06
CA ILE A 153 -5.37 0.30 8.17
C ILE A 153 -4.47 0.85 9.30
N PRO A 154 -4.46 0.27 10.52
CA PRO A 154 -3.54 0.70 11.56
C PRO A 154 -2.06 0.53 11.20
N GLU A 155 -1.69 -0.57 10.54
CA GLU A 155 -0.31 -0.80 10.10
C GLU A 155 0.09 0.19 9.01
N ILE A 156 -0.73 0.38 7.98
CA ILE A 156 -0.43 1.33 6.89
C ILE A 156 -0.35 2.77 7.41
N ARG A 157 -1.14 3.10 8.45
CA ARG A 157 -1.10 4.43 9.08
C ARG A 157 0.28 4.79 9.63
N THR A 158 1.09 3.81 10.03
CA THR A 158 2.45 4.07 10.52
C THR A 158 3.50 4.06 9.41
N THR A 159 3.11 3.74 8.17
CA THR A 159 3.99 3.76 6.99
C THR A 159 3.80 5.04 6.17
N GLU A 160 4.74 5.31 5.27
CA GLU A 160 4.67 6.46 4.36
C GLU A 160 4.28 6.04 2.93
N LEU A 161 3.59 6.92 2.20
CA LEU A 161 3.39 6.70 0.77
C LEU A 161 4.76 6.64 0.09
N ARG A 162 4.96 5.68 -0.81
CA ARG A 162 6.23 5.57 -1.56
C ARG A 162 6.54 6.89 -2.27
N SER A 163 7.84 7.16 -2.42
CA SER A 163 8.32 8.21 -3.32
C SER A 163 8.25 7.74 -4.77
N PHE A 164 8.00 8.66 -5.71
CA PHE A 164 7.97 8.39 -7.16
C PHE A 164 9.35 8.37 -7.78
#